data_AF-A0A8C9W3N2-F1
#
_entry.id   AF-A0A8C9W3N2-F1
#
_cell.length_a   1.000
_cell.length_b   1.000
_cell.length_c   1.000
_cell.angle_alpha   90.00
_cell.angle_beta   90.00
_cell.angle_gamma   90.00
#
_symmetry.space_group_name_H-M   'P 1'
#
loop_
_entity.id
_entity.type
_entity.pdbx_description
1 polymer ?
#
loop_
_entity_poly.entity_id
_entity_poly.type
_entity_poly.pdbx_seq_one_letter_code
_entity_poly.pdbx_strand_id
1 'polypeptide(L)'
;MDKWREFVEKVSVLQLVLTFLFMGVSFTLLIVYLLFTSLWLLPALYLTWMAADWDTPERGGRRSEWMRSWPVWRHFKNYFPVKLVKTAELSPNKNYILGSHPHGIMCMGAISCFSTTYGGFSQAFPGMRVTLAILAGLFRLPIFRDYLMSAGMCPVSKPSLEYLLSRNGKGNAVVIVTGGAAESLSSAPGVNTVVMRQRKGFVRLALEYGADLVPVYSFGENELFQQVVFSEGSMTRGLQIAFKKIMGFAPCLFMGQSWGLLPYKTPVTTVVGSPIAVPRMAYPSEETVDHYHSLYMEALTKLFHDHKLHHQPSTAGDAGRVQTKPDPLVTFPPHKVHLRHLWAGGEKEAEVKRTNRCWKAVPWRGNHVFQQLQTHYGKRGWQGTWSPGVSLSSRHRSSVPRRTHTCSLRGIRTRHKNDAEGTWMVQHRQ
;
A
#
# COMPACT_ATOMS: atom_id res chain seq x y z
N MET A 1 -0.58 42.07 -9.58
CA MET A 1 -1.15 40.75 -9.94
C MET A 1 -0.36 39.60 -9.31
N ASP A 2 0.96 39.68 -9.18
CA ASP A 2 1.79 38.57 -8.68
C ASP A 2 1.59 38.24 -7.19
N LYS A 3 1.36 39.25 -6.34
CA LYS A 3 1.02 39.02 -4.91
C LYS A 3 -0.28 38.24 -4.73
N TRP A 4 -1.29 38.51 -5.57
CA TRP A 4 -2.57 37.79 -5.51
C TRP A 4 -2.40 36.34 -5.96
N ARG A 5 -1.65 36.11 -7.04
CA ARG A 5 -1.31 34.77 -7.52
C ARG A 5 -0.61 33.95 -6.43
N GLU A 6 0.43 34.52 -5.81
CA GLU A 6 1.19 33.86 -4.75
C GLU A 6 0.30 33.56 -3.53
N PHE A 7 -0.60 34.48 -3.16
CA PHE A 7 -1.56 34.25 -2.09
C PHE A 7 -2.48 33.05 -2.38
N VAL A 8 -3.06 32.99 -3.58
CA VAL A 8 -3.93 31.87 -3.99
C VAL A 8 -3.15 30.55 -4.03
N GLU A 9 -1.89 30.55 -4.48
CA GLU A 9 -1.01 29.37 -4.44
C GLU A 9 -0.80 28.88 -3.00
N LYS A 10 -0.47 29.78 -2.06
CA LYS A 10 -0.30 29.44 -0.64
C LYS A 10 -1.58 28.88 -0.02
N VAL A 11 -2.73 29.53 -0.26
CA VAL A 11 -4.03 29.06 0.23
C VAL A 11 -4.38 27.68 -0.34
N SER A 12 -4.05 27.42 -1.60
CA SER A 12 -4.31 26.13 -2.25
C SER A 12 -3.50 24.99 -1.62
N VAL A 13 -2.24 25.25 -1.29
CA VAL A 13 -1.39 24.29 -0.57
C VAL A 13 -1.86 24.09 0.86
N LEU A 14 -2.18 25.18 1.55
CA LEU A 14 -2.69 25.12 2.91
C LEU A 14 -4.02 24.37 2.99
N GLN A 15 -4.90 24.51 1.98
CA GLN A 15 -6.14 23.75 1.88
C GLN A 15 -5.86 22.25 1.91
N LEU A 16 -4.89 21.74 1.14
CA LEU A 16 -4.53 20.31 1.17
C LEU A 16 -3.99 19.90 2.53
N VAL A 17 -3.07 20.67 3.11
CA VAL A 17 -2.46 20.38 4.43
C VAL A 17 -3.53 20.33 5.52
N LEU A 18 -4.39 21.34 5.59
CA LEU A 18 -5.47 21.41 6.59
C LEU A 18 -6.50 20.28 6.37
N THR A 19 -6.80 19.95 5.12
CA THR A 19 -7.71 18.85 4.80
C THR A 19 -7.15 17.52 5.30
N PHE A 20 -5.87 17.26 5.04
CA PHE A 20 -5.20 16.04 5.49
C PHE A 20 -5.14 15.93 7.02
N LEU A 21 -4.85 17.03 7.72
CA LEU A 21 -4.70 17.02 9.18
C LEU A 21 -6.02 17.02 9.95
N PHE A 22 -7.00 17.82 9.50
CA PHE A 22 -8.15 18.17 10.34
C PHE A 22 -9.48 17.64 9.81
N MET A 23 -9.62 17.37 8.50
CA MET A 23 -10.94 17.09 7.94
C MET A 23 -11.56 15.83 8.55
N GLY A 24 -10.83 14.71 8.57
CA GLY A 24 -11.34 13.47 9.14
C GLY A 24 -11.70 13.58 10.63
N VAL A 25 -10.85 14.23 11.44
CA VAL A 25 -11.09 14.39 12.88
C VAL A 25 -12.28 15.32 13.14
N SER A 26 -12.29 16.50 12.51
CA SER A 26 -13.35 17.50 12.69
C SER A 26 -14.73 16.99 12.29
N PHE A 27 -14.86 16.33 11.14
CA PHE A 27 -16.14 15.76 10.71
C PHE A 27 -16.57 14.56 11.56
N THR A 28 -15.63 13.76 12.06
CA THR A 28 -15.96 12.68 13.01
C THR A 28 -16.53 13.26 14.31
N LEU A 29 -15.87 14.28 14.89
CA LEU A 29 -16.34 14.95 16.11
C LEU A 29 -17.68 15.64 15.88
N LEU A 30 -17.88 16.28 14.73
CA LEU A 30 -19.15 16.89 14.37
C LEU A 30 -20.27 15.85 14.27
N ILE A 31 -20.04 14.71 13.60
CA ILE A 31 -21.01 13.62 13.51
C ILE A 31 -21.37 13.09 14.89
N VAL A 32 -20.37 12.84 15.74
CA VAL A 32 -20.59 12.39 17.12
C VAL A 32 -21.40 13.41 17.90
N TYR A 33 -21.06 14.70 17.82
CA TYR A 33 -21.81 15.78 18.47
C TYR A 33 -23.27 15.81 18.00
N LEU A 34 -23.51 15.78 16.68
CA LEU A 34 -24.85 15.86 16.10
C LEU A 34 -25.75 14.68 16.50
N LEU A 35 -25.19 13.50 16.75
CA LEU A 35 -25.94 12.34 17.26
C LEU A 35 -26.60 12.61 18.63
N PHE A 36 -26.08 13.58 19.41
CA PHE A 36 -26.64 13.99 20.69
C PHE A 36 -27.51 15.26 20.61
N THR A 37 -27.88 15.69 19.40
CA THR A 37 -28.73 16.88 19.17
C THR A 37 -30.06 16.48 18.50
N SER A 38 -30.97 17.45 18.32
CA SER A 38 -32.20 17.24 17.54
C SER A 38 -31.93 16.88 16.06
N LEU A 39 -30.70 17.10 15.58
CA LEU A 39 -30.28 16.78 14.21
C LEU A 39 -29.75 15.34 14.04
N TRP A 40 -29.87 14.46 15.04
CA TRP A 40 -29.29 13.10 15.05
C TRP A 40 -29.68 12.23 13.85
N LEU A 41 -30.82 12.49 13.22
CA LEU A 41 -31.26 11.76 12.02
C LEU A 41 -30.27 11.92 10.86
N LEU A 42 -29.62 13.08 10.71
CA LEU A 42 -28.65 13.32 9.64
C LEU A 42 -27.41 12.41 9.75
N PRO A 43 -26.66 12.40 10.87
CA PRO A 43 -25.53 11.49 11.04
C PRO A 43 -25.98 10.02 11.10
N ALA A 44 -27.16 9.69 11.65
CA ALA A 44 -27.64 8.31 11.66
C ALA A 44 -27.84 7.76 10.24
N LEU A 45 -28.53 8.51 9.37
CA LEU A 45 -28.71 8.12 7.97
C LEU A 45 -27.38 8.01 7.22
N TYR A 46 -26.47 8.97 7.43
CA TYR A 46 -25.13 8.91 6.83
C TYR A 46 -24.33 7.68 7.30
N LEU A 47 -24.33 7.38 8.59
CA LEU A 47 -23.60 6.23 9.15
C LEU A 47 -24.20 4.90 8.70
N THR A 48 -25.53 4.80 8.59
CA THR A 48 -26.19 3.63 8.01
C THR A 48 -25.78 3.43 6.55
N TRP A 49 -25.77 4.50 5.76
CA TRP A 49 -25.28 4.44 4.37
C TRP A 49 -23.80 4.03 4.33
N MET A 50 -22.94 4.62 5.17
CA MET A 50 -21.52 4.32 5.23
C MET A 50 -21.26 2.85 5.61
N ALA A 51 -22.07 2.27 6.50
CA ALA A 51 -21.99 0.86 6.88
C ALA A 51 -22.39 -0.06 5.71
N ALA A 52 -23.44 0.27 4.96
CA ALA A 52 -23.81 -0.45 3.75
C ALA A 52 -22.73 -0.31 2.64
N ASP A 53 -22.02 0.82 2.65
CA ASP A 53 -20.99 1.19 1.67
C ASP A 53 -19.56 0.83 2.09
N TRP A 54 -19.39 0.02 3.13
CA TRP A 54 -18.11 -0.14 3.83
C TRP A 54 -16.95 -0.54 2.92
N ASP A 55 -17.17 -1.47 1.99
CA ASP A 55 -16.12 -2.04 1.13
C ASP A 55 -15.79 -1.21 -0.12
N THR A 56 -16.56 -0.16 -0.43
CA THR A 56 -16.39 0.61 -1.67
C THR A 56 -14.97 1.18 -1.89
N PRO A 57 -14.25 1.67 -0.85
CA PRO A 57 -12.86 2.09 -1.00
C PRO A 57 -11.94 1.01 -1.58
N GLU A 58 -12.18 -0.27 -1.23
CA GLU A 58 -11.38 -1.41 -1.70
C GLU A 58 -11.87 -1.99 -3.03
N ARG A 59 -12.94 -1.43 -3.61
CA ARG A 59 -13.55 -1.90 -4.86
C ARG A 59 -13.49 -0.83 -5.96
N GLY A 60 -12.40 -0.05 -5.99
CA GLY A 60 -12.13 0.96 -7.00
C GLY A 60 -12.65 2.37 -6.67
N GLY A 61 -13.32 2.54 -5.53
CA GLY A 61 -13.75 3.84 -5.00
C GLY A 61 -14.74 4.60 -5.90
N ARG A 62 -14.82 5.91 -5.70
CA ARG A 62 -15.72 6.84 -6.41
C ARG A 62 -14.98 8.03 -7.00
N ARG A 63 -14.05 7.75 -7.92
CA ARG A 63 -13.26 8.78 -8.58
C ARG A 63 -14.15 9.82 -9.27
N SER A 64 -13.85 11.10 -9.07
CA SER A 64 -14.55 12.24 -9.68
C SER A 64 -13.58 13.11 -10.49
N GLU A 65 -13.74 13.14 -11.81
CA GLU A 65 -12.92 14.01 -12.66
C GLU A 65 -13.16 15.50 -12.41
N TRP A 66 -14.38 15.85 -11.98
CA TRP A 66 -14.72 17.20 -11.58
C TRP A 66 -13.87 17.66 -10.39
N MET A 67 -13.80 16.86 -9.32
CA MET A 67 -12.95 17.18 -8.16
C MET A 67 -11.48 17.28 -8.56
N ARG A 68 -10.97 16.29 -9.31
CA ARG A 68 -9.56 16.25 -9.74
C ARG A 68 -9.15 17.40 -10.65
N SER A 69 -10.13 18.08 -11.26
CA SER A 69 -9.95 19.20 -12.19
C SER A 69 -10.21 20.57 -11.55
N TRP A 70 -10.49 20.64 -10.24
CA TRP A 70 -10.67 21.91 -9.54
C TRP A 70 -9.47 22.87 -9.74
N PRO A 71 -9.72 24.18 -9.94
CA PRO A 71 -8.65 25.16 -10.15
C PRO A 71 -7.61 25.22 -9.02
N VAL A 72 -8.01 24.88 -7.78
CA VAL A 72 -7.10 24.80 -6.61
C VAL A 72 -5.88 23.92 -6.90
N TRP A 73 -6.04 22.83 -7.65
CA TRP A 73 -4.94 21.91 -7.99
C TRP A 73 -3.92 22.52 -8.96
N ARG A 74 -4.36 23.46 -9.82
CA ARG A 74 -3.46 24.20 -10.69
C ARG A 74 -2.55 25.12 -9.88
N HIS A 75 -3.13 25.84 -8.92
CA HIS A 75 -2.39 26.72 -8.02
C HIS A 75 -1.47 25.93 -7.09
N PHE A 76 -1.95 24.79 -6.57
CA PHE A 76 -1.15 23.83 -5.82
C PHE A 76 0.10 23.40 -6.59
N LYS A 77 -0.07 22.96 -7.85
CA LYS A 77 1.04 22.56 -8.72
C LYS A 77 2.03 23.70 -8.94
N ASN A 78 1.53 24.91 -9.18
CA ASN A 78 2.36 26.09 -9.46
C ASN A 78 3.14 26.59 -8.23
N TYR A 79 2.67 26.31 -7.02
CA TYR A 79 3.41 26.61 -5.80
C TYR A 79 4.74 25.83 -5.76
N PHE A 80 4.73 24.53 -6.03
CA PHE A 80 5.92 23.65 -6.02
C PHE A 80 6.57 23.43 -7.39
N PRO A 81 6.35 24.35 -8.34
CA PRO A 81 6.36 24.08 -9.80
C PRO A 81 6.48 22.60 -10.20
N VAL A 82 5.45 21.79 -9.91
CA VAL A 82 5.52 20.33 -10.08
C VAL A 82 5.63 19.93 -11.54
N LYS A 83 6.61 19.07 -11.86
CA LYS A 83 6.83 18.51 -13.20
C LYS A 83 6.82 16.99 -13.15
N LEU A 84 6.23 16.37 -14.18
CA LEU A 84 6.30 14.93 -14.41
C LEU A 84 7.16 14.67 -15.64
N VAL A 85 8.20 13.84 -15.48
CA VAL A 85 9.10 13.41 -16.54
C VAL A 85 8.81 11.94 -16.84
N LYS A 86 8.58 11.64 -18.12
CA LYS A 86 8.35 10.29 -18.62
C LYS A 86 9.62 9.76 -19.27
N THR A 87 10.09 8.57 -18.88
CA THR A 87 11.28 7.94 -19.49
C THR A 87 10.95 6.83 -20.47
N ALA A 88 9.74 6.25 -20.41
CA ALA A 88 9.31 5.17 -21.29
C ALA A 88 7.79 5.19 -21.48
N GLU A 89 7.31 4.48 -22.50
CA GLU A 89 5.87 4.26 -22.72
C GLU A 89 5.29 3.23 -21.75
N LEU A 90 4.05 3.47 -21.31
CA LEU A 90 3.24 2.48 -20.58
C LEU A 90 2.05 2.11 -21.47
N SER A 91 1.94 0.83 -21.81
CA SER A 91 0.88 0.32 -22.67
C SER A 91 -0.45 0.25 -21.91
N PRO A 92 -1.54 0.85 -22.42
CA PRO A 92 -2.88 0.69 -21.84
C PRO A 92 -3.41 -0.76 -21.82
N ASN A 93 -2.72 -1.69 -22.50
CA ASN A 93 -3.06 -3.11 -22.53
C ASN A 93 -2.48 -3.91 -21.35
N LYS A 94 -1.78 -3.26 -20.43
CA LYS A 94 -1.16 -3.84 -19.24
C LYS A 94 -1.55 -3.07 -17.98
N ASN A 95 -1.37 -3.73 -16.84
CA ASN A 95 -1.47 -3.11 -15.52
C ASN A 95 -0.06 -2.92 -14.96
N TYR A 96 0.11 -1.90 -14.11
CA TYR A 96 1.39 -1.50 -13.57
C TYR A 96 1.28 -1.22 -12.07
N ILE A 97 2.35 -1.55 -11.34
CA ILE A 97 2.57 -1.05 -9.97
C ILE A 97 3.73 -0.06 -10.02
N LEU A 98 3.41 1.20 -9.74
CA LEU A 98 4.37 2.30 -9.68
C LEU A 98 4.81 2.48 -8.22
N GLY A 99 6.05 2.18 -7.88
CA GLY A 99 6.56 2.49 -6.54
C GLY A 99 7.17 3.90 -6.52
N SER A 100 6.52 4.79 -5.77
CA SER A 100 6.88 6.21 -5.66
C SER A 100 7.78 6.47 -4.45
N HIS A 101 8.90 7.16 -4.68
CA HIS A 101 9.90 7.51 -3.66
C HIS A 101 10.41 8.94 -3.84
N PRO A 102 10.97 9.57 -2.79
CA PRO A 102 10.71 9.24 -1.39
C PRO A 102 9.26 9.61 -1.03
N HIS A 103 8.78 9.16 0.12
CA HIS A 103 7.49 9.57 0.68
C HIS A 103 7.46 11.06 1.05
N GLY A 104 8.57 11.59 1.58
CA GLY A 104 8.57 12.88 2.29
C GLY A 104 7.54 12.88 3.44
N ILE A 105 7.13 14.08 3.89
CA ILE A 105 6.16 14.18 5.00
C ILE A 105 4.71 13.96 4.53
N MET A 106 4.31 14.51 3.38
CA MET A 106 2.94 14.43 2.86
C MET A 106 2.81 13.96 1.40
N CYS A 107 3.90 13.53 0.75
CA CYS A 107 3.90 13.09 -0.65
C CYS A 107 3.29 14.10 -1.64
N MET A 108 3.61 15.38 -1.53
CA MET A 108 3.00 16.45 -2.30
C MET A 108 3.18 16.25 -3.80
N GLY A 109 4.37 15.79 -4.23
CA GLY A 109 4.65 15.41 -5.61
C GLY A 109 3.74 14.28 -6.09
N ALA A 110 3.61 13.20 -5.31
CA ALA A 110 2.74 12.08 -5.68
C ALA A 110 1.26 12.47 -5.73
N ILE A 111 0.77 13.27 -4.78
CA ILE A 111 -0.60 13.78 -4.79
C ILE A 111 -0.83 14.64 -6.04
N SER A 112 0.07 15.58 -6.32
CA SER A 112 0.01 16.43 -7.51
C SER A 112 -0.08 15.59 -8.79
N CYS A 113 0.91 14.71 -9.00
CA CYS A 113 1.10 13.92 -10.21
C CYS A 113 -0.01 12.90 -10.45
N PHE A 114 -0.50 12.24 -9.39
CA PHE A 114 -1.32 11.04 -9.54
C PHE A 114 -2.78 11.21 -9.11
N SER A 115 -3.09 12.24 -8.31
CA SER A 115 -4.44 12.47 -7.78
C SER A 115 -5.15 13.69 -8.37
N THR A 116 -4.49 14.46 -9.24
CA THR A 116 -5.08 15.63 -9.91
C THR A 116 -5.00 15.48 -11.44
N THR A 117 -5.70 16.34 -12.19
CA THR A 117 -5.55 16.40 -13.66
C THR A 117 -4.40 17.30 -14.13
N TYR A 118 -3.88 18.14 -13.24
CA TYR A 118 -2.82 19.12 -13.55
C TYR A 118 -1.40 18.56 -13.36
N GLY A 119 -1.29 17.41 -12.70
CA GLY A 119 -0.04 16.71 -12.40
C GLY A 119 0.72 16.14 -13.60
N GLY A 120 0.16 16.17 -14.80
CA GLY A 120 0.85 15.77 -16.03
C GLY A 120 0.74 14.29 -16.40
N PHE A 121 0.29 13.41 -15.48
CA PHE A 121 0.27 11.97 -15.74
C PHE A 121 -0.66 11.58 -16.88
N SER A 122 -1.90 12.07 -16.89
CA SER A 122 -2.88 11.72 -17.92
C SER A 122 -2.46 12.19 -19.32
N GLN A 123 -1.68 13.28 -19.40
CA GLN A 123 -1.11 13.77 -20.65
C GLN A 123 0.10 12.92 -21.08
N ALA A 124 0.95 12.52 -20.13
CA ALA A 124 2.12 11.69 -20.40
C ALA A 124 1.76 10.25 -20.79
N PHE A 125 0.69 9.70 -20.21
CA PHE A 125 0.25 8.31 -20.38
C PHE A 125 -1.23 8.25 -20.76
N PRO A 126 -1.59 8.62 -22.00
CA PRO A 126 -2.98 8.59 -22.46
C PRO A 126 -3.53 7.16 -22.40
N GLY A 127 -4.78 7.03 -21.94
CA GLY A 127 -5.45 5.74 -21.76
C GLY A 127 -5.09 4.99 -20.46
N MET A 128 -4.13 5.49 -19.68
CA MET A 128 -3.82 4.92 -18.36
C MET A 128 -4.69 5.53 -17.25
N ARG A 129 -5.25 4.67 -16.40
CA ARG A 129 -5.96 5.05 -15.17
C ARG A 129 -5.01 4.95 -13.98
N VAL A 130 -4.51 6.10 -13.54
CA VAL A 130 -3.70 6.20 -12.31
C VAL A 130 -4.55 6.21 -11.05
N THR A 131 -4.13 5.44 -10.04
CA THR A 131 -4.76 5.40 -8.71
C THR A 131 -3.67 5.42 -7.64
N LEU A 132 -3.71 6.41 -6.74
CA LEU A 132 -2.74 6.52 -5.64
C LEU A 132 -3.25 5.74 -4.41
N ALA A 133 -2.47 4.76 -3.97
CA ALA A 133 -2.76 3.96 -2.79
C ALA A 133 -2.15 4.61 -1.54
N ILE A 134 -2.98 4.93 -0.55
CA ILE A 134 -2.58 5.60 0.70
C ILE A 134 -3.07 4.81 1.92
N LEU A 135 -2.69 5.25 3.13
CA LEU A 135 -3.01 4.58 4.39
C LEU A 135 -4.49 4.18 4.51
N ALA A 136 -4.76 2.88 4.64
CA ALA A 136 -6.12 2.32 4.66
C ALA A 136 -7.00 2.87 5.79
N GLY A 137 -6.42 3.23 6.93
CA GLY A 137 -7.15 3.80 8.08
C GLY A 137 -7.88 5.11 7.76
N LEU A 138 -7.39 5.91 6.81
CA LEU A 138 -8.03 7.17 6.43
C LEU A 138 -9.40 6.98 5.79
N PHE A 139 -9.63 5.82 5.15
CA PHE A 139 -10.91 5.48 4.52
C PHE A 139 -11.99 5.01 5.52
N ARG A 140 -11.65 4.95 6.81
CA ARG A 140 -12.61 4.70 7.90
C ARG A 140 -13.15 6.00 8.50
N LEU A 141 -12.57 7.14 8.16
CA LEU A 141 -13.01 8.44 8.67
C LEU A 141 -14.19 8.95 7.81
N PRO A 142 -15.33 9.28 8.43
CA PRO A 142 -16.51 9.76 7.72
C PRO A 142 -16.19 11.06 6.98
N ILE A 143 -16.82 11.24 5.81
CA ILE A 143 -16.64 12.35 4.86
C ILE A 143 -15.24 12.40 4.23
N PHE A 144 -14.19 12.17 5.02
CA PHE A 144 -12.81 12.12 4.51
C PHE A 144 -12.57 10.95 3.58
N ARG A 145 -13.14 9.76 3.89
CA ARG A 145 -13.12 8.62 2.96
C ARG A 145 -13.66 8.96 1.58
N ASP A 146 -14.73 9.74 1.53
CA ASP A 146 -15.43 10.10 0.30
C ASP A 146 -14.62 11.11 -0.51
N TYR A 147 -14.00 12.09 0.17
CA TYR A 147 -13.06 13.04 -0.42
C TYR A 147 -11.82 12.36 -1.04
N LEU A 148 -11.24 11.40 -0.34
CA LEU A 148 -10.09 10.62 -0.83
C LEU A 148 -10.48 9.79 -2.06
N MET A 149 -11.63 9.11 -2.00
CA MET A 149 -12.15 8.35 -3.13
C MET A 149 -12.45 9.25 -4.34
N SER A 150 -12.99 10.45 -4.14
CA SER A 150 -13.25 11.39 -5.22
C SER A 150 -11.97 11.90 -5.89
N ALA A 151 -10.86 12.00 -5.14
CA ALA A 151 -9.54 12.29 -5.71
C ALA A 151 -8.99 11.12 -6.56
N GLY A 152 -9.65 9.96 -6.53
CA GLY A 152 -9.19 8.73 -7.18
C GLY A 152 -8.08 8.04 -6.41
N MET A 153 -8.06 8.20 -5.09
CA MET A 153 -7.18 7.45 -4.18
C MET A 153 -7.87 6.18 -3.68
N CYS A 154 -7.08 5.19 -3.26
CA CYS A 154 -7.58 3.97 -2.66
C CYS A 154 -6.78 3.56 -1.41
N PRO A 155 -7.31 2.65 -0.58
CA PRO A 155 -6.55 2.04 0.51
C PRO A 155 -5.36 1.24 -0.04
N VAL A 156 -4.19 1.38 0.59
CA VAL A 156 -3.04 0.49 0.41
C VAL A 156 -3.27 -0.82 1.17
N SER A 157 -4.27 -1.58 0.73
CA SER A 157 -4.63 -2.90 1.26
C SER A 157 -4.58 -3.94 0.15
N LYS A 158 -4.30 -5.21 0.50
CA LYS A 158 -4.27 -6.29 -0.48
C LYS A 158 -5.59 -6.36 -1.28
N PRO A 159 -6.80 -6.36 -0.69
CA PRO A 159 -8.06 -6.41 -1.44
C PRO A 159 -8.22 -5.28 -2.47
N SER A 160 -7.86 -4.06 -2.07
CA SER A 160 -7.92 -2.87 -2.94
C SER A 160 -6.99 -3.00 -4.15
N LEU A 161 -5.74 -3.37 -3.91
CA LEU A 161 -4.74 -3.51 -4.97
C LEU A 161 -5.08 -4.70 -5.90
N GLU A 162 -5.53 -5.82 -5.33
CA GLU A 162 -5.99 -6.98 -6.10
C GLU A 162 -7.17 -6.63 -7.01
N TYR A 163 -8.16 -5.88 -6.50
CA TYR A 163 -9.29 -5.42 -7.29
C TYR A 163 -8.83 -4.60 -8.50
N LEU A 164 -7.92 -3.64 -8.30
CA LEU A 164 -7.41 -2.77 -9.35
C LEU A 164 -6.60 -3.54 -10.40
N LEU A 165 -5.83 -4.55 -9.98
CA LEU A 165 -4.94 -5.30 -10.87
C LEU A 165 -5.65 -6.46 -11.60
N SER A 166 -6.82 -6.90 -11.13
CA SER A 166 -7.53 -8.06 -11.71
C SER A 166 -8.94 -7.76 -12.21
N ARG A 167 -9.76 -7.03 -11.44
CA ARG A 167 -11.19 -6.84 -11.73
C ARG A 167 -11.48 -5.53 -12.44
N ASN A 168 -10.58 -4.54 -12.33
CA ASN A 168 -10.75 -3.22 -12.91
C ASN A 168 -10.25 -3.11 -14.38
N GLY A 169 -10.13 -4.24 -15.07
CA GLY A 169 -9.65 -4.30 -16.45
C GLY A 169 -8.15 -4.05 -16.60
N LYS A 170 -7.76 -3.61 -17.81
CA LYS A 170 -6.38 -3.26 -18.18
C LYS A 170 -6.19 -1.73 -18.18
N GLY A 171 -4.94 -1.28 -18.22
CA GLY A 171 -4.60 0.14 -18.23
C GLY A 171 -4.57 0.78 -16.85
N ASN A 172 -4.46 -0.02 -15.78
CA ASN A 172 -4.38 0.48 -14.42
C ASN A 172 -2.91 0.75 -14.04
N ALA A 173 -2.63 1.96 -13.54
CA ALA A 173 -1.35 2.32 -12.93
C ALA A 173 -1.57 2.58 -11.43
N VAL A 174 -1.23 1.59 -10.61
CA VAL A 174 -1.44 1.66 -9.16
C VAL A 174 -0.16 2.19 -8.51
N VAL A 175 -0.24 3.37 -7.93
CA VAL A 175 0.91 4.04 -7.31
C VAL A 175 0.94 3.72 -5.83
N ILE A 176 2.07 3.18 -5.35
CA ILE A 176 2.30 2.86 -3.94
C ILE A 176 3.49 3.67 -3.47
N VAL A 177 3.32 4.45 -2.40
CA VAL A 177 4.45 5.11 -1.74
C VAL A 177 5.11 4.10 -0.78
N THR A 178 6.06 3.34 -1.30
CA THR A 178 6.57 2.10 -0.67
C THR A 178 7.31 2.31 0.64
N GLY A 179 7.91 3.49 0.84
CA GLY A 179 8.55 3.87 2.10
C GLY A 179 7.60 4.07 3.27
N GLY A 180 6.36 4.50 2.98
CA GLY A 180 5.35 4.81 3.99
C GLY A 180 5.85 5.71 5.12
N ALA A 181 5.31 5.49 6.32
CA ALA A 181 5.66 6.24 7.53
C ALA A 181 7.14 6.15 7.93
N ALA A 182 7.87 5.11 7.51
CA ALA A 182 9.30 4.98 7.86
C ALA A 182 10.13 6.04 7.14
N GLU A 183 9.86 6.27 5.85
CA GLU A 183 10.51 7.35 5.10
C GLU A 183 10.11 8.72 5.60
N SER A 184 8.81 8.94 5.91
CA SER A 184 8.33 10.21 6.46
C SER A 184 9.02 10.60 7.78
N LEU A 185 9.30 9.61 8.63
CA LEU A 185 9.98 9.79 9.90
C LEU A 185 11.50 9.94 9.78
N SER A 186 12.05 9.76 8.58
CA SER A 186 13.47 9.97 8.26
C SER A 186 13.68 11.10 7.25
N SER A 187 12.61 11.82 6.90
CA SER A 187 12.62 12.87 5.89
C SER A 187 13.36 14.08 6.41
N ALA A 188 14.47 14.43 5.77
CA ALA A 188 15.22 15.63 6.10
C ALA A 188 15.69 16.33 4.82
N PRO A 189 15.70 17.67 4.80
CA PRO A 189 16.32 18.43 3.73
C PRO A 189 17.77 17.97 3.48
N GLY A 190 18.13 17.83 2.20
CA GLY A 190 19.42 17.35 1.73
C GLY A 190 19.65 15.84 1.82
N VAL A 191 18.69 15.07 2.37
CA VAL A 191 18.84 13.62 2.57
C VAL A 191 17.92 12.85 1.65
N ASN A 192 18.49 12.01 0.78
CA ASN A 192 17.77 11.14 -0.14
C ASN A 192 17.79 9.68 0.36
N THR A 193 17.08 9.42 1.46
CA THR A 193 16.95 8.05 2.02
C THR A 193 15.66 7.39 1.56
N VAL A 194 15.77 6.15 1.08
CA VAL A 194 14.64 5.33 0.62
C VAL A 194 14.63 4.02 1.40
N VAL A 195 13.50 3.66 2.01
CA VAL A 195 13.33 2.47 2.85
C VAL A 195 12.70 1.36 2.00
N MET A 196 13.55 0.59 1.33
CA MET A 196 13.10 -0.42 0.36
C MET A 196 13.59 -1.84 0.59
N ARG A 197 14.72 -2.06 1.27
CA ARG A 197 15.39 -3.36 1.34
C ARG A 197 14.50 -4.54 1.78
N GLN A 198 13.56 -4.29 2.69
CA GLN A 198 12.63 -5.30 3.23
C GLN A 198 11.20 -5.19 2.66
N ARG A 199 10.93 -4.24 1.75
CA ARG A 199 9.57 -3.93 1.26
C ARG A 199 9.22 -4.72 0.01
N LYS A 200 9.10 -6.04 0.14
CA LYS A 200 8.90 -6.95 -1.01
C LYS A 200 7.43 -7.20 -1.39
N GLY A 201 6.48 -6.72 -0.58
CA GLY A 201 5.05 -7.02 -0.76
C GLY A 201 4.46 -6.56 -2.09
N PHE A 202 4.88 -5.39 -2.59
CA PHE A 202 4.40 -4.89 -3.89
C PHE A 202 4.96 -5.68 -5.08
N VAL A 203 6.20 -6.18 -4.97
CA VAL A 203 6.82 -7.07 -5.98
C VAL A 203 6.08 -8.40 -6.02
N ARG A 204 5.76 -8.97 -4.85
CA ARG A 204 4.95 -10.19 -4.77
C ARG A 204 3.60 -10.00 -5.48
N LEU A 205 2.93 -8.88 -5.21
CA LEU A 205 1.65 -8.58 -5.83
C LEU A 205 1.77 -8.36 -7.34
N ALA A 206 2.82 -7.68 -7.80
CA ALA A 206 3.12 -7.54 -9.22
C ALA A 206 3.24 -8.89 -9.93
N LEU A 207 3.95 -9.85 -9.33
CA LEU A 207 4.09 -11.21 -9.84
C LEU A 207 2.77 -11.98 -9.80
N GLU A 208 1.99 -11.89 -8.71
CA GLU A 208 0.68 -12.57 -8.58
C GLU A 208 -0.29 -12.18 -9.73
N TYR A 209 -0.25 -10.91 -10.14
CA TYR A 209 -1.19 -10.36 -11.12
C TYR A 209 -0.60 -10.08 -12.51
N GLY A 210 0.71 -10.28 -12.69
CA GLY A 210 1.40 -9.94 -13.94
C GLY A 210 1.37 -8.44 -14.26
N ALA A 211 1.52 -7.62 -13.23
CA ALA A 211 1.53 -6.16 -13.34
C ALA A 211 2.97 -5.65 -13.34
N ASP A 212 3.40 -5.02 -14.43
CA ASP A 212 4.79 -4.60 -14.60
C ASP A 212 5.18 -3.56 -13.52
N LEU A 213 6.40 -3.68 -12.99
CA LEU A 213 6.91 -2.81 -11.94
C LEU A 213 7.51 -1.55 -12.55
N VAL A 214 7.22 -0.37 -12.00
CA VAL A 214 7.73 0.91 -12.50
C VAL A 214 8.33 1.71 -11.34
N PRO A 215 9.65 1.99 -11.33
CA PRO A 215 10.23 2.87 -10.33
C PRO A 215 9.84 4.33 -10.61
N VAL A 216 9.46 5.07 -9.59
CA VAL A 216 9.13 6.49 -9.66
C VAL A 216 9.90 7.26 -8.60
N TYR A 217 10.62 8.30 -8.99
CA TYR A 217 11.40 9.13 -8.05
C TYR A 217 10.99 10.60 -8.12
N SER A 218 10.75 11.25 -6.98
CA SER A 218 10.36 12.66 -6.85
C SER A 218 11.48 13.47 -6.20
N PHE A 219 12.21 14.22 -7.02
CA PHE A 219 13.24 15.16 -6.54
C PHE A 219 12.60 16.39 -5.90
N GLY A 220 13.18 16.87 -4.81
CA GLY A 220 12.70 18.04 -4.05
C GLY A 220 11.62 17.74 -3.00
N GLU A 221 11.10 16.50 -2.95
CA GLU A 221 10.04 16.11 -2.01
C GLU A 221 10.45 16.22 -0.53
N ASN A 222 11.71 15.91 -0.20
CA ASN A 222 12.22 15.99 1.17
C ASN A 222 12.56 17.42 1.62
N GLU A 223 12.56 18.39 0.70
CA GLU A 223 12.83 19.81 0.99
C GLU A 223 11.58 20.58 1.40
N LEU A 224 10.39 19.98 1.26
CA LEU A 224 9.12 20.68 1.44
C LEU A 224 8.80 21.00 2.90
N PHE A 225 9.42 20.27 3.83
CA PHE A 225 9.23 20.45 5.25
C PHE A 225 10.50 20.09 6.01
N GLN A 226 10.70 20.73 7.15
CA GLN A 226 11.71 20.31 8.12
C GLN A 226 11.05 19.38 9.13
N GLN A 227 11.50 18.12 9.19
CA GLN A 227 11.01 17.22 10.22
C GLN A 227 11.56 17.60 11.60
N VAL A 228 10.67 17.65 12.60
CA VAL A 228 11.08 17.81 13.99
C VAL A 228 11.46 16.44 14.54
N VAL A 229 12.77 16.18 14.65
CA VAL A 229 13.30 14.95 15.24
C VAL A 229 13.51 15.18 16.73
N PHE A 230 12.73 14.47 17.54
CA PHE A 230 12.90 14.48 18.99
C PHE A 230 14.10 13.63 19.40
N SER A 231 14.88 14.11 20.37
CA SER A 231 15.99 13.37 20.94
C SER A 231 15.52 12.07 21.60
N GLU A 232 16.36 11.04 21.51
CA GLU A 232 16.13 9.77 22.19
C GLU A 232 16.01 10.00 23.71
N GLY A 233 14.98 9.42 24.33
CA GLY A 233 14.69 9.59 25.77
C GLY A 233 13.80 10.78 26.15
N SER A 234 13.41 11.65 25.22
CA SER A 234 12.51 12.77 25.50
C SER A 234 11.06 12.33 25.80
N MET A 235 10.35 13.07 26.66
CA MET A 235 8.92 12.83 26.96
C MET A 235 8.04 12.87 25.69
N THR A 236 8.36 13.77 24.76
CA THR A 236 7.66 13.93 23.48
C THR A 236 7.87 12.73 22.56
N ARG A 237 9.07 12.13 22.54
CA ARG A 237 9.32 10.85 21.85
C ARG A 237 8.52 9.70 22.48
N GLY A 238 8.41 9.68 23.81
CA GLY A 238 7.53 8.75 24.54
C GLY A 238 6.06 8.87 24.12
N LEU A 239 5.54 10.09 24.01
CA LEU A 239 4.18 10.36 23.54
C LEU A 239 3.98 9.93 22.08
N GLN A 240 4.96 10.19 21.20
CA GLN A 240 4.92 9.78 19.80
C GLN A 240 4.89 8.24 19.66
N ILE A 241 5.64 7.52 20.51
CA ILE A 241 5.64 6.06 20.56
C ILE A 241 4.30 5.54 21.10
N ALA A 242 3.73 6.17 22.13
CA ALA A 242 2.42 5.81 22.67
C ALA A 242 1.31 6.00 21.61
N PHE A 243 1.30 7.14 20.92
CA PHE A 243 0.38 7.41 19.82
C PHE A 243 0.55 6.39 18.69
N LYS A 244 1.79 6.06 18.31
CA LYS A 244 2.07 5.01 17.31
C LYS A 244 1.49 3.66 17.71
N LYS A 245 1.55 3.29 19.00
CA LYS A 245 0.96 2.03 19.49
C LYS A 245 -0.56 2.01 19.41
N ILE A 246 -1.21 3.17 19.60
CA ILE A 246 -2.67 3.29 19.55
C ILE A 246 -3.17 3.38 18.10
N MET A 247 -2.54 4.22 17.28
CA MET A 247 -3.03 4.60 15.96
C MET A 247 -2.34 3.84 14.81
N GLY A 248 -1.30 3.05 15.10
CA GLY A 248 -0.55 2.26 14.12
C GLY A 248 0.50 3.06 13.33
N PHE A 249 0.54 4.39 13.45
CA PHE A 249 1.53 5.27 12.83
C PHE A 249 1.94 6.40 13.80
N ALA A 250 3.21 6.80 13.74
CA ALA A 250 3.69 7.96 14.51
C ALA A 250 3.35 9.25 13.74
N PRO A 251 2.79 10.27 14.41
CA PRO A 251 2.56 11.56 13.79
C PRO A 251 3.93 12.16 13.49
N CYS A 252 4.18 12.45 12.21
CA CYS A 252 5.35 13.21 11.81
C CYS A 252 5.10 14.65 12.21
N LEU A 253 5.85 15.15 13.19
CA LEU A 253 5.86 16.57 13.48
C LEU A 253 6.82 17.26 12.51
N PHE A 254 6.38 18.37 11.97
CA PHE A 254 7.08 19.08 10.92
C PHE A 254 6.96 20.58 11.13
N MET A 255 7.91 21.29 10.55
CA MET A 255 7.93 22.74 10.44
C MET A 255 8.01 23.10 8.96
N GLY A 256 7.04 23.87 8.51
CA GLY A 256 7.08 24.63 7.27
C GLY A 256 7.33 26.12 7.53
N GLN A 257 7.06 26.93 6.52
CA GLN A 257 7.01 28.38 6.58
C GLN A 257 5.79 28.90 7.39
N SER A 258 5.83 30.20 7.70
CA SER A 258 4.77 30.93 8.40
C SER A 258 4.43 30.26 9.75
N TRP A 259 3.17 29.95 10.03
CA TRP A 259 2.70 29.29 11.25
C TRP A 259 3.12 27.81 11.36
N GLY A 260 4.20 27.39 10.69
CA GLY A 260 4.72 26.03 10.68
C GLY A 260 3.98 25.02 9.80
N LEU A 261 2.85 25.39 9.19
CA LEU A 261 2.02 24.49 8.38
C LEU A 261 2.22 24.64 6.86
N LEU A 262 2.66 25.81 6.40
CA LEU A 262 2.82 26.07 4.96
C LEU A 262 4.15 25.44 4.49
N PRO A 263 4.17 24.53 3.51
CA PRO A 263 5.40 23.88 3.07
C PRO A 263 6.37 24.88 2.41
N TYR A 264 7.67 24.59 2.41
CA TYR A 264 8.66 25.39 1.70
C TYR A 264 8.42 25.36 0.18
N LYS A 265 8.63 26.51 -0.47
CA LYS A 265 8.43 26.66 -1.91
C LYS A 265 9.62 26.10 -2.70
N THR A 266 9.69 24.79 -2.83
CA THR A 266 10.77 24.10 -3.57
C THR A 266 10.21 23.40 -4.81
N PRO A 267 10.88 23.46 -5.97
CA PRO A 267 10.50 22.71 -7.15
C PRO A 267 10.47 21.20 -6.91
N VAL A 268 9.42 20.53 -7.35
CA VAL A 268 9.28 19.07 -7.29
C VAL A 268 9.25 18.48 -8.69
N THR A 269 10.15 17.55 -8.99
CA THR A 269 10.18 16.84 -10.28
C THR A 269 10.03 15.34 -10.05
N THR A 270 8.90 14.79 -10.49
CA THR A 270 8.59 13.36 -10.44
C THR A 270 8.99 12.70 -11.75
N VAL A 271 9.96 11.80 -11.72
CA VAL A 271 10.41 11.01 -12.87
C VAL A 271 9.77 9.61 -12.81
N VAL A 272 9.04 9.23 -13.85
CA VAL A 272 8.46 7.90 -14.03
C VAL A 272 9.40 7.08 -14.90
N GLY A 273 10.01 6.06 -14.30
CA GLY A 273 11.01 5.19 -14.91
C GLY A 273 10.44 4.19 -15.92
N SER A 274 11.33 3.38 -16.48
CA SER A 274 10.97 2.33 -17.44
C SER A 274 10.34 1.11 -16.76
N PRO A 275 9.35 0.46 -17.38
CA PRO A 275 8.70 -0.71 -16.79
C PRO A 275 9.63 -1.93 -16.80
N ILE A 276 9.64 -2.65 -15.68
CA ILE A 276 10.24 -3.97 -15.51
C ILE A 276 9.14 -5.00 -15.73
N ALA A 277 9.26 -5.74 -16.84
CA ALA A 277 8.29 -6.76 -17.18
C ALA A 277 8.34 -7.92 -16.19
N VAL A 278 7.18 -8.33 -15.67
CA VAL A 278 7.08 -9.45 -14.73
C VAL A 278 6.15 -10.55 -15.28
N PRO A 279 6.48 -11.84 -15.10
CA PRO A 279 5.57 -12.92 -15.42
C PRO A 279 4.43 -12.97 -14.40
N ARG A 280 3.26 -13.43 -14.85
CA ARG A 280 2.16 -13.75 -13.94
C ARG A 280 2.41 -15.11 -13.29
N MET A 281 2.47 -15.16 -11.96
CA MET A 281 2.71 -16.36 -11.18
C MET A 281 1.82 -16.36 -9.93
N ALA A 282 0.87 -17.29 -9.82
CA ALA A 282 -0.09 -17.31 -8.71
C ALA A 282 0.55 -17.49 -7.33
N TYR A 283 1.69 -18.18 -7.26
CA TYR A 283 2.44 -18.45 -6.04
C TYR A 283 3.93 -18.18 -6.26
N PRO A 284 4.37 -16.90 -6.25
CA PRO A 284 5.77 -16.56 -6.46
C PRO A 284 6.62 -17.04 -5.30
N SER A 285 7.73 -17.74 -5.59
CA SER A 285 8.72 -18.12 -4.58
C SER A 285 9.45 -16.89 -4.04
N GLU A 286 9.96 -16.96 -2.81
CA GLU A 286 10.76 -15.86 -2.24
C GLU A 286 11.97 -15.52 -3.10
N GLU A 287 12.64 -16.52 -3.68
CA GLU A 287 13.78 -16.32 -4.60
C GLU A 287 13.37 -15.49 -5.84
N THR A 288 12.19 -15.77 -6.40
CA THR A 288 11.66 -15.01 -7.55
C THR A 288 11.33 -13.58 -7.14
N VAL A 289 10.69 -13.40 -5.98
CA VAL A 289 10.38 -12.08 -5.44
C VAL A 289 11.68 -11.29 -5.21
N ASP A 290 12.71 -11.93 -4.68
CA ASP A 290 14.01 -11.31 -4.38
C ASP A 290 14.78 -10.91 -5.64
N HIS A 291 14.70 -11.74 -6.68
CA HIS A 291 15.25 -11.42 -7.99
C HIS A 291 14.61 -10.15 -8.58
N TYR A 292 13.28 -10.10 -8.68
CA TYR A 292 12.58 -8.93 -9.21
C TYR A 292 12.70 -7.69 -8.33
N HIS A 293 12.77 -7.88 -7.02
CA HIS A 293 13.03 -6.79 -6.08
C HIS A 293 14.44 -6.20 -6.29
N SER A 294 15.45 -7.04 -6.59
CA SER A 294 16.80 -6.58 -6.91
C SER A 294 16.83 -5.77 -8.22
N LEU A 295 16.18 -6.28 -9.27
CA LEU A 295 16.02 -5.54 -10.53
C LEU A 295 15.32 -4.19 -10.33
N TYR A 296 14.30 -4.15 -9.47
CA TYR A 296 13.61 -2.91 -9.12
C TYR A 296 14.52 -1.91 -8.40
N MET A 297 15.32 -2.37 -7.43
CA MET A 297 16.27 -1.51 -6.71
C MET A 297 17.36 -0.97 -7.64
N GLU A 298 17.88 -1.79 -8.55
CA GLU A 298 18.85 -1.38 -9.57
C GLU A 298 18.26 -0.32 -10.50
N ALA A 299 17.05 -0.55 -11.01
CA ALA A 299 16.36 0.40 -11.88
C ALA A 299 16.05 1.72 -11.18
N LEU A 300 15.63 1.69 -9.91
CA LEU A 300 15.41 2.89 -9.10
C LEU A 300 16.71 3.67 -8.85
N THR A 301 17.79 2.96 -8.54
CA THR A 301 19.12 3.55 -8.31
C THR A 301 19.64 4.22 -9.58
N LYS A 302 19.51 3.53 -10.72
CA LYS A 302 19.84 4.09 -12.03
C LYS A 302 19.00 5.34 -12.32
N LEU A 303 17.68 5.27 -12.14
CA LEU A 303 16.77 6.40 -12.35
C LEU A 303 17.17 7.62 -11.51
N PHE A 304 17.57 7.41 -10.26
CA PHE A 304 18.07 8.47 -9.40
C PHE A 304 19.36 9.10 -9.95
N HIS A 305 20.35 8.28 -10.29
CA HIS A 305 21.65 8.77 -10.76
C HIS A 305 21.59 9.51 -12.09
N ASP A 306 20.76 9.04 -13.03
CA ASP A 306 20.60 9.66 -14.34
C ASP A 306 19.97 11.07 -14.25
N HIS A 307 19.15 11.30 -13.22
CA HIS A 307 18.33 12.51 -13.11
C HIS A 307 18.74 13.48 -12.00
N LYS A 308 19.57 13.06 -11.02
CA LYS A 308 19.92 13.89 -9.86
C LYS A 308 20.58 15.22 -10.24
N LEU A 309 21.46 15.25 -11.24
CA LEU A 309 22.20 16.47 -11.62
C LEU A 309 21.28 17.56 -12.21
N HIS A 310 20.16 17.17 -12.83
CA HIS A 310 19.26 18.08 -13.51
C HIS A 310 18.09 18.54 -12.65
N HIS A 311 17.74 17.77 -11.60
CA HIS A 311 16.48 17.92 -10.89
C HIS A 311 16.62 18.04 -9.38
N GLN A 312 17.80 17.76 -8.82
CA GLN A 312 18.05 17.96 -7.41
C GLN A 312 18.14 19.46 -7.08
N PRO A 313 17.38 19.97 -6.11
CA PRO A 313 17.49 21.37 -5.70
C PRO A 313 18.91 21.67 -5.21
N SER A 314 19.43 22.86 -5.52
CA SER A 314 20.79 23.30 -5.17
C SER A 314 21.06 23.38 -3.66
N THR A 315 20.02 23.32 -2.82
CA THR A 315 20.13 23.25 -1.36
C THR A 315 20.43 21.85 -0.84
N ALA A 316 20.27 20.81 -1.65
CA ALA A 316 20.51 19.44 -1.26
C ALA A 316 21.99 19.11 -1.46
N GLY A 317 22.76 19.04 -0.36
CA GLY A 317 24.19 18.76 -0.39
C GLY A 317 24.55 17.51 -1.20
N ASP A 318 25.77 17.49 -1.74
CA ASP A 318 26.30 16.52 -2.71
C ASP A 318 26.37 15.05 -2.22
N ALA A 319 25.92 14.78 -0.99
CA ALA A 319 25.86 13.46 -0.37
C ALA A 319 24.65 12.64 -0.83
N GLY A 320 24.34 12.63 -2.14
CA GLY A 320 23.29 11.82 -2.74
C GLY A 320 23.70 10.35 -2.88
N ARG A 321 23.72 9.59 -1.78
CA ARG A 321 23.80 8.12 -1.80
C ARG A 321 22.43 7.58 -1.36
N VAL A 322 21.80 6.73 -2.17
CA VAL A 322 20.64 5.92 -1.75
C VAL A 322 21.15 4.99 -0.64
N GLN A 323 21.10 5.46 0.61
CA GLN A 323 21.48 4.65 1.75
C GLN A 323 20.29 3.80 2.17
N THR A 324 20.34 2.52 1.87
CA THR A 324 19.49 1.53 2.54
C THR A 324 20.03 1.38 3.97
N LYS A 325 19.59 2.23 4.91
CA LYS A 325 19.95 2.04 6.32
C LYS A 325 19.40 0.68 6.79
N PRO A 326 20.20 -0.15 7.49
CA PRO A 326 19.63 -1.23 8.30
C PRO A 326 18.75 -0.58 9.37
N ASP A 327 17.54 -1.12 9.58
CA ASP A 327 16.72 -0.72 10.72
C ASP A 327 17.58 -0.81 11.99
N PRO A 328 17.57 0.20 12.87
CA PRO A 328 18.16 0.00 14.18
C PRO A 328 17.38 -1.11 14.87
N LEU A 329 18.08 -2.19 15.21
CA LEU A 329 17.61 -3.21 16.13
C LEU A 329 17.11 -2.49 17.39
N VAL A 330 15.79 -2.39 17.51
CA VAL A 330 15.17 -2.09 18.80
C VAL A 330 15.40 -3.33 19.64
N THR A 331 16.45 -3.29 20.45
CA THR A 331 16.69 -4.26 21.52
C THR A 331 15.58 -4.11 22.54
N PHE A 332 14.68 -5.09 22.61
CA PHE A 332 13.78 -5.22 23.75
C PHE A 332 14.55 -5.88 24.90
N PRO A 333 14.48 -5.36 26.14
CA PRO A 333 15.01 -6.07 27.29
C PRO A 333 14.23 -7.38 27.50
N PRO A 334 14.85 -8.44 28.07
CA PRO A 334 14.19 -9.73 28.23
C PRO A 334 13.14 -9.61 29.34
N HIS A 335 11.91 -9.25 28.99
CA HIS A 335 10.78 -9.38 29.89
C HIS A 335 10.13 -10.74 29.72
N LYS A 336 10.21 -11.50 30.83
CA LYS A 336 9.46 -12.70 31.14
C LYS A 336 8.06 -12.64 30.54
N VAL A 337 7.81 -13.60 29.66
CA VAL A 337 6.51 -13.86 29.05
C VAL A 337 5.53 -14.26 30.15
N HIS A 338 4.55 -13.41 30.43
CA HIS A 338 3.28 -13.85 31.01
C HIS A 338 2.33 -14.15 29.86
N LEU A 339 2.29 -15.42 29.46
CA LEU A 339 1.33 -15.97 28.51
C LEU A 339 -0.06 -15.92 29.15
N ARG A 340 -0.97 -15.17 28.55
CA ARG A 340 -2.40 -15.54 28.52
C ARG A 340 -2.80 -15.78 27.07
N HIS A 341 -3.06 -17.04 26.79
CA HIS A 341 -3.51 -17.58 25.50
C HIS A 341 -4.95 -17.17 25.18
N LEU A 342 -5.15 -16.70 23.95
CA LEU A 342 -6.30 -16.96 23.06
C LEU A 342 -5.61 -17.09 21.68
N TRP A 343 -5.45 -18.24 21.05
CA TRP A 343 -6.41 -19.29 20.76
C TRP A 343 -5.65 -20.63 20.69
N ALA A 344 -6.25 -21.68 21.26
CA ALA A 344 -5.65 -23.00 21.43
C ALA A 344 -5.68 -23.81 20.12
N GLY A 345 -4.49 -24.13 19.59
CA GLY A 345 -4.25 -25.32 18.78
C GLY A 345 -3.20 -26.14 19.51
N GLY A 346 -3.62 -27.20 20.20
CA GLY A 346 -2.72 -28.09 20.92
C GLY A 346 -1.87 -28.88 19.94
N GLU A 347 -0.57 -28.58 19.91
CA GLU A 347 0.46 -29.49 19.46
C GLU A 347 0.63 -30.59 20.52
N LYS A 348 0.47 -31.85 20.11
CA LYS A 348 1.22 -32.93 20.74
C LYS A 348 2.42 -33.21 19.86
N GLU A 349 3.59 -33.02 20.43
CA GLU A 349 4.87 -33.49 19.92
C GLU A 349 4.76 -34.95 19.49
N ALA A 350 5.18 -35.23 18.26
CA ALA A 350 5.55 -36.56 17.83
C ALA A 350 6.88 -36.47 17.07
N GLU A 351 7.91 -36.92 17.79
CA GLU A 351 9.21 -37.35 17.30
C GLU A 351 9.09 -38.08 15.95
N VAL A 352 9.56 -37.45 14.85
CA VAL A 352 9.55 -38.10 13.53
C VAL A 352 10.75 -39.04 13.43
N LYS A 353 10.53 -40.29 13.86
CA LYS A 353 11.25 -41.44 13.32
C LYS A 353 10.72 -41.72 11.91
N ARG A 354 11.64 -41.70 10.93
CA ARG A 354 11.43 -42.16 9.55
C ARG A 354 10.68 -43.49 9.54
N THR A 355 9.47 -43.52 8.99
CA THR A 355 8.92 -44.74 8.37
C THR A 355 8.03 -44.38 7.17
N ASN A 356 8.23 -45.10 6.07
CA ASN A 356 7.43 -45.02 4.84
C ASN A 356 5.98 -45.44 5.11
N ARG A 357 4.98 -44.60 4.76
CA ARG A 357 3.70 -45.06 4.18
C ARG A 357 2.78 -43.93 3.68
N CYS A 358 2.11 -44.28 2.59
CA CYS A 358 1.20 -43.55 1.71
C CYS A 358 -0.16 -43.23 2.37
N TRP A 359 -0.77 -42.06 2.11
CA TRP A 359 -2.22 -41.86 2.34
C TRP A 359 -2.92 -40.97 1.30
N LYS A 360 -4.11 -41.44 0.94
CA LYS A 360 -5.10 -40.89 -0.01
C LYS A 360 -5.86 -39.69 0.56
N ALA A 361 -6.34 -38.83 -0.34
CA ALA A 361 -7.24 -37.72 -0.05
C ALA A 361 -8.72 -38.17 0.03
N VAL A 362 -9.49 -37.59 0.96
CA VAL A 362 -10.97 -37.59 1.01
C VAL A 362 -11.44 -36.23 1.55
N PRO A 363 -12.51 -35.60 1.01
CA PRO A 363 -12.86 -34.19 1.25
C PRO A 363 -13.78 -33.98 2.46
N TRP A 364 -13.71 -32.77 3.05
CA TRP A 364 -14.44 -32.38 4.25
C TRP A 364 -15.81 -31.75 3.92
N ARG A 365 -16.89 -32.31 4.50
CA ARG A 365 -18.24 -31.74 4.55
C ARG A 365 -18.38 -30.90 5.82
N GLY A 366 -19.16 -29.82 5.73
CA GLY A 366 -19.34 -28.86 6.83
C GLY A 366 -20.47 -29.17 7.83
N ASN A 367 -20.52 -28.23 8.78
CA ASN A 367 -21.64 -27.70 9.58
C ASN A 367 -21.98 -28.23 10.99
N HIS A 368 -22.31 -27.23 11.82
CA HIS A 368 -23.00 -27.17 13.12
C HIS A 368 -22.13 -27.44 14.36
N VAL A 369 -22.20 -26.66 15.44
CA VAL A 369 -23.38 -26.24 16.22
C VAL A 369 -23.14 -24.91 16.98
N PHE A 370 -24.11 -23.98 16.93
CA PHE A 370 -24.35 -22.97 17.97
C PHE A 370 -25.85 -22.67 17.99
N GLN A 371 -26.56 -23.11 19.04
CA GLN A 371 -27.66 -22.38 19.69
C GLN A 371 -28.25 -23.24 20.82
N GLN A 372 -28.06 -22.79 22.05
CA GLN A 372 -28.99 -23.04 23.14
C GLN A 372 -29.49 -21.67 23.61
N LEU A 373 -30.77 -21.40 23.40
CA LEU A 373 -31.62 -20.77 24.40
C LEU A 373 -33.09 -20.88 23.95
N GLN A 374 -33.90 -21.23 24.93
CA GLN A 374 -35.35 -21.05 25.06
C GLN A 374 -36.31 -22.19 24.66
N THR A 375 -36.89 -22.71 25.76
CA THR A 375 -38.32 -22.91 26.05
C THR A 375 -39.01 -24.22 25.67
N HIS A 376 -39.36 -24.93 26.75
CA HIS A 376 -40.47 -25.88 26.87
C HIS A 376 -41.76 -25.40 26.18
N TYR A 377 -42.34 -26.25 25.33
CA TYR A 377 -43.67 -26.88 25.45
C TYR A 377 -44.18 -27.33 24.06
N GLY A 378 -44.83 -28.50 24.01
CA GLY A 378 -45.97 -28.71 23.11
C GLY A 378 -45.73 -29.47 21.80
N LYS A 379 -46.05 -30.76 21.84
CA LYS A 379 -46.32 -31.65 20.70
C LYS A 379 -47.39 -31.09 19.75
N ARG A 380 -47.18 -31.32 18.44
CA ARG A 380 -48.14 -31.72 17.36
C ARG A 380 -47.44 -31.36 16.03
N GLY A 381 -46.95 -32.29 15.22
CA GLY A 381 -47.72 -33.27 14.47
C GLY A 381 -48.40 -32.56 13.29
N TRP A 382 -47.92 -32.76 12.06
CA TRP A 382 -48.76 -32.98 10.86
C TRP A 382 -47.87 -33.34 9.65
N GLN A 383 -48.29 -34.40 8.98
CA GLN A 383 -47.75 -34.93 7.73
C GLN A 383 -48.41 -34.20 6.55
N GLY A 384 -47.69 -34.08 5.44
CA GLY A 384 -48.21 -33.60 4.16
C GLY A 384 -47.27 -33.99 3.03
N THR A 385 -47.62 -35.05 2.34
CA THR A 385 -46.89 -35.78 1.30
C THR A 385 -46.96 -35.13 -0.09
N TRP A 386 -45.84 -35.17 -0.83
CA TRP A 386 -45.62 -35.59 -2.24
C TRP A 386 -46.65 -35.17 -3.32
N SER A 387 -46.26 -34.63 -4.49
CA SER A 387 -45.54 -35.37 -5.54
C SER A 387 -45.16 -34.50 -6.77
N PRO A 388 -44.32 -35.02 -7.70
CA PRO A 388 -43.47 -34.26 -8.63
C PRO A 388 -43.71 -34.53 -10.14
N GLY A 389 -42.87 -33.94 -10.99
CA GLY A 389 -42.63 -34.33 -12.40
C GLY A 389 -42.82 -33.16 -13.38
N VAL A 390 -42.08 -32.95 -14.49
CA VAL A 390 -41.26 -33.81 -15.38
C VAL A 390 -40.43 -32.82 -16.27
N SER A 391 -39.09 -32.84 -16.29
CA SER A 391 -38.14 -33.33 -17.33
C SER A 391 -38.45 -32.99 -18.81
N LEU A 392 -37.49 -32.58 -19.67
CA LEU A 392 -36.52 -33.43 -20.42
C LEU A 392 -35.50 -32.54 -21.19
N SER A 393 -34.19 -32.81 -21.10
CA SER A 393 -33.28 -33.46 -22.10
C SER A 393 -32.70 -32.50 -23.17
N SER A 394 -31.45 -32.57 -23.65
CA SER A 394 -30.68 -33.72 -24.17
C SER A 394 -29.14 -33.46 -24.22
N ARG A 395 -28.31 -34.37 -23.67
CA ARG A 395 -27.31 -35.27 -24.31
C ARG A 395 -26.37 -34.74 -25.40
N HIS A 396 -25.05 -34.84 -25.14
CA HIS A 396 -24.10 -35.57 -26.01
C HIS A 396 -22.90 -36.11 -25.21
N ARG A 397 -22.38 -37.27 -25.62
CA ARG A 397 -21.44 -38.16 -24.94
C ARG A 397 -20.29 -38.49 -25.90
N SER A 398 -19.05 -38.51 -25.43
CA SER A 398 -17.94 -39.25 -26.07
C SER A 398 -16.83 -39.56 -25.05
N SER A 399 -16.22 -40.73 -25.20
CA SER A 399 -15.48 -41.46 -24.16
C SER A 399 -14.09 -41.93 -24.64
N VAL A 400 -13.07 -41.75 -23.76
CA VAL A 400 -11.92 -42.66 -23.45
C VAL A 400 -10.74 -42.71 -24.48
N PRO A 401 -9.46 -43.04 -24.11
CA PRO A 401 -8.81 -43.32 -22.80
C PRO A 401 -7.59 -42.43 -22.44
N ARG A 402 -7.24 -42.36 -21.15
CA ARG A 402 -5.91 -41.94 -20.65
C ARG A 402 -4.97 -43.15 -20.53
N ARG A 403 -3.76 -43.04 -21.10
CA ARG A 403 -2.62 -43.94 -20.87
C ARG A 403 -1.93 -43.62 -19.54
N THR A 404 -1.63 -44.67 -18.81
CA THR A 404 -0.75 -44.71 -17.63
C THR A 404 0.71 -44.71 -18.06
N HIS A 405 1.53 -43.79 -17.56
CA HIS A 405 2.99 -43.89 -17.60
C HIS A 405 3.53 -44.03 -16.18
N THR A 406 4.04 -45.23 -15.89
CA THR A 406 4.98 -45.53 -14.81
C THR A 406 6.37 -45.01 -15.20
N CYS A 407 7.03 -44.24 -14.33
CA CYS A 407 8.45 -43.97 -14.49
C CYS A 407 9.21 -44.36 -13.22
N SER A 408 10.21 -45.20 -13.44
CA SER A 408 11.14 -45.78 -12.48
C SER A 408 12.16 -44.72 -12.01
N LEU A 409 12.45 -44.69 -10.71
CA LEU A 409 13.61 -43.99 -10.14
C LEU A 409 14.64 -45.05 -9.74
N ARG A 410 15.74 -45.13 -10.50
CA ARG A 410 17.00 -45.74 -10.06
C ARG A 410 17.84 -44.67 -9.38
N GLY A 411 18.32 -45.00 -8.18
CA GLY A 411 19.19 -44.14 -7.41
C GLY A 411 20.63 -44.12 -7.92
N ILE A 412 21.34 -43.04 -7.60
CA ILE A 412 22.79 -43.03 -7.50
C ILE A 412 23.14 -42.27 -6.21
N ARG A 413 23.98 -42.93 -5.41
CA ARG A 413 24.59 -42.50 -4.15
C ARG A 413 26.02 -42.06 -4.47
N THR A 414 26.47 -40.93 -3.91
CA THR A 414 27.84 -40.61 -3.45
C THR A 414 27.86 -39.12 -3.07
N ARG A 415 28.72 -38.57 -2.20
CA ARG A 415 29.45 -38.97 -0.99
C ARG A 415 29.96 -37.62 -0.44
N HIS A 416 29.96 -37.44 0.88
CA HIS A 416 30.46 -36.26 1.60
C HIS A 416 31.86 -35.80 1.20
N LYS A 417 32.11 -34.48 1.30
CA LYS A 417 33.29 -33.91 1.98
C LYS A 417 33.03 -32.44 2.39
N ASN A 418 33.29 -32.15 3.67
CA ASN A 418 33.48 -30.81 4.22
C ASN A 418 34.80 -30.24 3.67
N ASP A 419 34.94 -28.91 3.62
CA ASP A 419 35.97 -28.17 4.37
C ASP A 419 35.92 -26.65 4.14
N ALA A 420 36.17 -25.94 5.25
CA ALA A 420 36.87 -24.67 5.41
C ALA A 420 36.30 -23.34 4.86
N GLU A 421 35.80 -22.55 5.81
CA GLU A 421 36.21 -21.16 6.14
C GLU A 421 37.03 -20.35 5.12
N GLY A 422 36.52 -19.16 4.78
CA GLY A 422 37.22 -18.15 4.00
C GLY A 422 36.70 -16.75 4.30
N THR A 423 37.20 -16.16 5.39
CA THR A 423 37.00 -14.76 5.78
C THR A 423 37.90 -13.87 4.93
N TRP A 424 37.33 -12.92 4.18
CA TRP A 424 38.11 -11.87 3.51
C TRP A 424 37.69 -10.49 4.04
N MET A 425 38.56 -9.92 4.88
CA MET A 425 38.62 -8.49 5.16
C MET A 425 39.40 -7.81 4.04
N VAL A 426 38.84 -6.76 3.44
CA VAL A 426 39.63 -5.76 2.69
C VAL A 426 39.35 -4.40 3.30
N GLN A 427 40.42 -3.86 3.85
CA GLN A 427 40.55 -2.57 4.52
C GLN A 427 41.12 -1.59 3.50
N HIS A 428 40.48 -0.43 3.30
CA HIS A 428 41.14 0.71 2.67
C HIS A 428 40.83 1.99 3.46
N ARG A 429 41.87 2.47 4.17
CA ARG A 429 42.21 3.90 4.31
C ARG A 429 42.86 4.34 2.98
N GLN A 430 42.88 5.60 2.56
CA GLN A 430 42.71 6.89 3.23
C GLN A 430 41.69 7.76 2.49
#